data_AF-A0A8H7V6P5-F1
#
_entry.id   AF-A0A8H7V6P5-F1
#
_cell.length_a   1.000
_cell.length_b   1.000
_cell.length_c   1.000
_cell.angle_alpha   90.00
_cell.angle_beta   90.00
_cell.angle_gamma   90.00
#
_symmetry.space_group_name_H-M   'P 1'
#
loop_
_entity.id
_entity.type
_entity.pdbx_description
1 polymer ?
#
loop_
_entity_poly.entity_id
_entity_poly.type
_entity_poly.pdbx_seq_one_letter_code
_entity_poly.pdbx_strand_id
1 'polypeptide(L)'
;MFSEAEQNKLQSFLTDLEQDHFSQHQNIAESSTSKKRKDHKRKTPYDRKSNSPEEEFTSGRTGRARKQAHELLSEDQKKANHIASEQKRRANIKIGFDQLVDMVPTLDGSHRSESLVLQKSVDYIRDLVKDKDGLKERVRELQALLGEL
;
A
#
# COMPACT_ATOMS: atom_id res chain seq x y z
N MET A 1 22.04 22.61 4.54
CA MET A 1 21.10 22.23 5.61
C MET A 1 19.77 22.89 5.30
N PHE A 2 18.66 22.16 5.35
CA PHE A 2 17.34 22.72 5.05
C PHE A 2 16.97 23.79 6.07
N SER A 3 16.31 24.85 5.61
CA SER A 3 15.79 25.87 6.49
C SER A 3 14.66 25.31 7.36
N GLU A 4 14.51 25.85 8.56
CA GLU A 4 13.46 25.46 9.50
C GLU A 4 12.05 25.59 8.89
N ALA A 5 11.87 26.58 7.99
CA ALA A 5 10.63 26.78 7.24
C ALA A 5 10.30 25.61 6.28
N GLU A 6 11.31 25.02 5.64
CA GLU A 6 11.12 23.88 4.73
C GLU A 6 10.83 22.60 5.50
N GLN A 7 11.45 22.42 6.67
CA GLN A 7 11.18 21.30 7.56
C GLN A 7 9.75 21.37 8.12
N ASN A 8 9.31 22.57 8.52
CA ASN A 8 7.95 22.79 9.00
C ASN A 8 6.91 22.59 7.90
N LYS A 9 7.21 22.99 6.65
CA LYS A 9 6.32 22.77 5.51
C LYS A 9 6.20 21.30 5.11
N LEU A 10 7.28 20.52 5.27
CA LEU A 10 7.25 19.08 5.07
C LEU A 10 6.51 18.36 6.20
N GLN A 11 6.70 18.80 7.45
CA GLN A 11 5.96 18.28 8.61
C GLN A 11 4.46 18.58 8.51
N SER A 12 4.08 19.81 8.14
CA SER A 12 2.68 20.15 7.93
C SER A 12 2.05 19.34 6.80
N PHE A 13 2.77 19.16 5.68
CA PHE A 13 2.30 18.34 4.57
C PHE A 13 2.13 16.85 4.93
N LEU A 14 3.02 16.30 5.76
CA LEU A 14 2.89 14.93 6.24
C LEU A 14 1.72 14.78 7.21
N THR A 15 1.49 15.79 8.07
CA THR A 15 0.40 15.81 9.06
C THR A 15 -0.97 15.94 8.38
N ASP A 16 -1.11 16.85 7.40
CA ASP A 16 -2.34 17.06 6.65
C ASP A 16 -2.74 15.79 5.85
N LEU A 17 -1.76 15.02 5.37
CA LEU A 17 -1.99 13.74 4.70
C LEU A 17 -2.31 12.57 5.63
N GLU A 18 -1.98 12.68 6.91
CA GLU A 18 -2.33 11.68 7.94
C GLU A 18 -3.81 11.81 8.33
N GLN A 19 -4.36 13.03 8.25
CA GLN A 19 -5.77 13.34 8.56
C GLN A 19 -6.76 12.74 7.54
N ASP A 20 -6.37 12.62 6.27
CA ASP A 20 -7.18 11.98 5.22
C ASP A 20 -7.36 10.46 5.44
N HIS A 21 -6.43 9.81 6.15
CA HIS A 21 -6.51 8.37 6.44
C HIS A 21 -7.39 8.03 7.65
N PHE A 22 -7.61 8.97 8.58
CA PHE A 22 -8.48 8.76 9.75
C PHE A 22 -9.98 8.81 9.36
N SER A 23 -10.34 9.57 8.33
CA SER A 23 -11.74 9.74 7.91
C SER A 23 -12.29 8.59 7.05
N GLN A 24 -11.45 7.74 6.43
CA GLN A 24 -11.93 6.61 5.61
C GLN A 24 -12.31 5.36 6.41
N HIS A 25 -11.93 5.24 7.69
CA HIS A 25 -12.08 4.00 8.45
C HIS A 25 -13.33 3.90 9.36
N GLN A 26 -14.39 4.65 9.06
CA GLN A 26 -15.72 4.37 9.66
C GLN A 26 -16.78 3.83 8.69
N ASN A 27 -16.46 3.62 7.40
CA ASN A 27 -17.45 3.07 6.46
C ASN A 27 -16.81 2.06 5.48
N ILE A 28 -16.63 0.81 5.93
CA ILE A 28 -16.36 -0.34 5.04
C ILE A 28 -17.63 -1.16 4.90
N ALA A 29 -18.67 -0.53 4.36
CA ALA A 29 -19.77 -1.21 3.71
C ALA A 29 -20.25 -0.22 2.63
N GLU A 30 -20.30 -0.69 1.38
CA GLU A 30 -20.81 0.04 0.22
C GLU A 30 -19.86 1.09 -0.41
N SER A 31 -19.10 0.66 -1.43
CA SER A 31 -19.34 1.12 -2.81
C SER A 31 -18.19 0.73 -3.74
N SER A 32 -18.54 -0.14 -4.68
CA SER A 32 -17.81 -0.44 -5.90
C SER A 32 -17.74 0.77 -6.85
N THR A 33 -16.56 1.09 -7.40
CA THR A 33 -16.34 1.31 -8.85
C THR A 33 -14.87 1.66 -9.13
N SER A 34 -14.07 0.70 -9.59
CA SER A 34 -12.72 0.97 -10.10
C SER A 34 -12.67 0.88 -11.62
N LYS A 35 -12.38 2.03 -12.25
CA LYS A 35 -12.20 2.23 -13.69
C LYS A 35 -10.99 1.44 -14.21
N LYS A 36 -11.23 0.63 -15.25
CA LYS A 36 -10.23 -0.13 -16.04
C LYS A 36 -9.11 0.80 -16.54
N ARG A 37 -7.87 0.62 -16.08
CA ARG A 37 -6.67 1.23 -16.69
C ARG A 37 -6.05 0.21 -17.66
N LYS A 38 -5.70 0.66 -18.87
CA LYS A 38 -5.05 -0.16 -19.92
C LYS A 38 -3.58 -0.43 -19.56
N ASP A 39 -3.25 -1.71 -19.34
CA ASP A 39 -1.87 -2.17 -19.19
C ASP A 39 -1.07 -1.95 -20.49
N HIS A 40 -0.05 -1.10 -20.43
CA HIS A 40 1.02 -1.08 -21.42
C HIS A 40 2.17 -1.93 -20.89
N LYS A 41 2.44 -3.06 -21.55
CA LYS A 41 3.58 -3.96 -21.29
C LYS A 41 4.88 -3.15 -21.17
N ARG A 42 5.41 -3.04 -19.95
CA ARG A 42 6.78 -2.56 -19.70
C ARG A 42 7.77 -3.62 -20.19
N LYS A 43 8.51 -3.32 -21.25
CA LYS A 43 9.67 -4.13 -21.68
C LYS A 43 10.83 -3.88 -20.72
N THR A 44 11.52 -4.94 -20.32
CA THR A 44 12.68 -4.92 -19.43
C THR A 44 13.96 -4.56 -20.21
N PRO A 45 14.98 -3.95 -19.57
CA PRO A 45 16.15 -3.39 -20.29
C PRO A 45 17.15 -4.39 -20.90
N TYR A 46 16.92 -5.71 -20.82
CA TYR A 46 17.92 -6.72 -21.22
C TYR A 46 17.72 -7.29 -22.64
N ASP A 47 16.65 -6.92 -23.35
CA ASP A 47 16.34 -7.43 -24.69
C ASP A 47 16.75 -6.48 -25.83
N ARG A 48 18.04 -6.20 -26.02
CA ARG A 48 18.51 -5.59 -27.27
C ARG A 48 19.74 -6.27 -27.84
N LYS A 49 19.48 -7.26 -28.70
CA LYS A 49 20.42 -7.85 -29.64
C LYS A 49 20.76 -6.82 -30.75
N SER A 50 22.06 -6.68 -31.00
CA SER A 50 22.78 -6.05 -32.12
C SER A 50 22.01 -5.82 -33.45
N ASN A 51 21.98 -4.57 -33.94
CA ASN A 51 22.43 -4.19 -35.29
C ASN A 51 22.47 -2.65 -35.46
N SER A 52 23.50 -2.17 -36.17
CA SER A 52 23.71 -0.80 -36.70
C SER A 52 23.85 -0.92 -38.24
N PRO A 53 23.90 0.16 -39.08
CA PRO A 53 23.62 1.59 -38.87
C PRO A 53 22.76 2.23 -40.00
N GLU A 54 22.55 3.56 -39.91
CA GLU A 54 22.17 4.54 -40.95
C GLU A 54 20.68 4.75 -41.32
N GLU A 55 20.24 6.02 -41.23
CA GLU A 55 19.46 6.80 -42.22
C GLU A 55 18.95 8.10 -41.56
N GLU A 56 19.37 9.24 -42.10
CA GLU A 56 18.88 10.59 -41.78
C GLU A 56 17.44 10.78 -42.26
N PHE A 57 16.55 11.37 -41.45
CA PHE A 57 15.35 12.02 -41.98
C PHE A 57 15.02 13.30 -41.22
N THR A 58 15.22 14.41 -41.93
CA THR A 58 14.62 15.71 -41.64
C THR A 58 13.10 15.65 -41.83
N SER A 59 12.32 16.23 -40.92
CA SER A 59 11.20 17.11 -41.27
C SER A 59 10.48 17.59 -40.02
N GLY A 60 10.36 18.91 -39.91
CA GLY A 60 9.58 19.56 -38.87
C GLY A 60 8.10 19.26 -39.00
N ARG A 61 7.42 19.21 -37.85
CA ARG A 61 5.98 19.48 -37.76
C ARG A 61 5.70 20.46 -36.64
N THR A 62 5.05 21.51 -37.06
CA THR A 62 4.58 22.68 -36.35
C THR A 62 3.62 22.35 -35.21
N GLY A 63 3.73 23.14 -34.13
CA GLY A 63 2.59 23.54 -33.31
C GLY A 63 1.83 22.44 -32.56
N ARG A 64 2.44 21.84 -31.54
CA ARG A 64 1.68 21.39 -30.35
C ARG A 64 2.02 22.32 -29.20
N ALA A 65 1.00 22.93 -28.62
CA ALA A 65 1.08 23.78 -27.44
C ALA A 65 2.08 23.20 -26.45
N ARG A 66 3.11 23.99 -26.14
CA ARG A 66 4.16 23.65 -25.18
C ARG A 66 3.48 23.40 -23.84
N LYS A 67 3.16 22.13 -23.54
CA LYS A 67 3.07 21.70 -22.15
C LYS A 67 4.43 22.06 -21.58
N GLN A 68 4.44 22.98 -20.61
CA GLN A 68 5.65 23.38 -19.90
C GLN A 68 6.40 22.10 -19.59
N ALA A 69 7.63 22.01 -20.09
CA ALA A 69 8.48 20.85 -19.84
C ALA A 69 8.50 20.70 -18.32
N HIS A 70 7.83 19.65 -17.81
CA HIS A 70 7.86 19.36 -16.39
C HIS A 70 9.33 19.20 -16.06
N GLU A 71 9.90 20.15 -15.33
CA GLU A 71 11.30 20.09 -14.92
C GLU A 71 11.50 18.72 -14.29
N LEU A 72 12.49 18.00 -14.82
CA LEU A 72 12.94 16.76 -14.19
C LEU A 72 13.35 17.16 -12.77
N LEU A 73 12.76 16.49 -11.77
CA LEU A 73 13.10 16.72 -10.37
C LEU A 73 14.62 16.76 -10.22
N SER A 74 15.16 17.79 -9.56
CA SER A 74 16.58 17.85 -9.24
C SER A 74 17.00 16.57 -8.51
N GLU A 75 18.26 16.16 -8.62
CA GLU A 75 18.77 14.99 -7.87
C GLU A 75 18.55 15.15 -6.36
N ASP A 76 18.67 16.36 -5.83
CA ASP A 76 18.35 16.66 -4.42
C ASP A 76 16.87 16.48 -4.12
N GLN A 77 15.99 16.89 -5.05
CA GLN A 77 14.54 16.74 -4.91
C GLN A 77 14.09 15.28 -5.02
N LYS A 78 14.71 14.50 -5.91
CA LYS A 78 14.50 13.05 -6.00
C LYS A 78 14.93 12.35 -4.71
N LYS A 79 16.10 12.72 -4.17
CA LYS A 79 16.60 12.17 -2.91
C LYS A 79 15.68 12.50 -1.73
N ALA A 80 15.20 13.75 -1.64
CA ALA A 80 14.24 14.15 -0.62
C ALA A 80 12.92 13.39 -0.74
N ASN A 81 12.37 13.27 -1.97
CA ASN A 81 11.12 12.56 -2.20
C ASN A 81 11.24 11.05 -1.91
N HIS A 82 12.39 10.44 -2.23
CA HIS A 82 12.68 9.05 -1.90
C HIS A 82 12.68 8.81 -0.39
N ILE A 83 13.38 9.67 0.37
CA ILE A 83 13.43 9.57 1.84
C ILE A 83 12.02 9.72 2.43
N ALA A 84 11.26 10.73 2.00
CA ALA A 84 9.91 10.96 2.49
C ALA A 84 8.96 9.78 2.16
N SER A 85 9.05 9.25 0.93
CA SER A 85 8.23 8.11 0.50
C SER A 85 8.54 6.84 1.31
N GLU A 86 9.82 6.59 1.60
CA GLU A 86 10.22 5.44 2.41
C GLU A 86 9.86 5.61 3.89
N GLN A 87 9.97 6.82 4.45
CA GLN A 87 9.48 7.11 5.80
C GLN A 87 7.98 6.85 5.91
N LYS A 88 7.18 7.35 4.97
CA LYS A 88 5.74 7.07 4.90
C LYS A 88 5.47 5.57 4.80
N ARG A 89 6.17 4.86 3.92
CA ARG A 89 6.03 3.41 3.78
C ARG A 89 6.31 2.68 5.10
N ARG A 90 7.39 3.05 5.81
CA ARG A 90 7.74 2.45 7.11
C ARG A 90 6.73 2.76 8.20
N ALA A 91 6.23 3.99 8.27
CA ALA A 91 5.18 4.38 9.21
C ALA A 91 3.91 3.55 8.99
N ASN A 92 3.48 3.39 7.74
CA ASN A 92 2.31 2.57 7.40
C ASN A 92 2.49 1.09 7.80
N ILE A 93 3.68 0.53 7.57
CA ILE A 93 3.99 -0.84 8.00
C ILE A 93 3.88 -0.95 9.53
N LYS A 94 4.45 0.01 10.27
CA LYS A 94 4.39 0.03 11.73
C LYS A 94 2.95 0.08 12.25
N ILE A 95 2.11 0.93 11.66
CA ILE A 95 0.68 1.00 12.02
C ILE A 95 -0.01 -0.35 11.81
N GLY A 96 0.28 -1.04 10.70
CA GLY A 96 -0.24 -2.39 10.45
C GLY A 96 0.19 -3.41 11.51
N PHE A 97 1.44 -3.31 12.01
CA PHE A 97 1.89 -4.15 13.12
C PHE A 97 1.21 -3.80 14.45
N ASP A 98 1.05 -2.51 14.75
CA ASP A 98 0.36 -2.05 15.96
C ASP A 98 -1.10 -2.59 15.96
N GLN A 99 -1.80 -2.57 14.82
CA GLN A 99 -3.14 -3.17 14.67
C GLN A 99 -3.16 -4.69 14.88
N LEU A 100 -2.14 -5.41 14.40
CA LEU A 100 -2.04 -6.86 14.62
C LEU A 100 -1.86 -7.19 16.10
N VAL A 101 -1.09 -6.39 16.84
CA VAL A 101 -0.93 -6.55 18.29
C VAL A 101 -2.28 -6.35 19.00
N ASP A 102 -3.04 -5.34 18.63
CA ASP A 102 -4.34 -5.06 19.26
C ASP A 102 -5.41 -6.14 18.99
N MET A 103 -5.40 -6.75 17.79
CA MET A 103 -6.41 -7.75 17.40
C MET A 103 -6.14 -9.16 17.91
N VAL A 104 -4.88 -9.52 18.16
CA VAL A 104 -4.49 -10.88 18.55
C VAL A 104 -4.41 -10.97 20.07
N PRO A 105 -5.30 -11.70 20.76
CA PRO A 105 -5.37 -11.70 22.22
C PRO A 105 -4.13 -12.26 22.93
N THR A 106 -3.33 -13.04 22.19
CA THR A 106 -2.09 -13.62 22.70
C THR A 106 -0.89 -12.68 22.59
N LEU A 107 -1.09 -11.50 22.01
CA LEU A 107 -0.07 -10.47 21.92
C LEU A 107 -0.33 -9.37 22.96
N ASP A 108 0.65 -9.09 23.82
CA ASP A 108 0.68 -7.90 24.67
C ASP A 108 1.50 -6.75 24.05
N GLY A 109 1.36 -5.54 24.62
CA GLY A 109 2.14 -4.35 24.22
C GLY A 109 3.65 -4.45 24.51
N SER A 110 4.12 -5.58 25.05
CA SER A 110 5.54 -5.87 25.28
C SER A 110 6.19 -6.64 24.13
N HIS A 111 5.41 -7.22 23.20
CA HIS A 111 5.99 -7.96 22.07
C HIS A 111 6.51 -7.01 20.99
N ARG A 112 7.83 -6.74 21.04
CA ARG A 112 8.50 -5.85 20.08
C ARG A 112 8.99 -6.53 18.80
N SER A 113 9.03 -7.85 18.75
CA SER A 113 9.59 -8.57 17.60
C SER A 113 8.55 -8.80 16.51
N GLU A 114 8.78 -8.21 15.34
CA GLU A 114 7.93 -8.34 14.13
C GLU A 114 7.67 -9.81 13.75
N SER A 115 8.68 -10.68 13.84
CA SER A 115 8.55 -12.10 13.52
C SER A 115 7.58 -12.85 14.44
N LEU A 116 7.58 -12.52 15.73
CA LEU A 116 6.68 -13.13 16.72
C LEU A 116 5.25 -12.67 16.51
N VAL A 117 5.05 -11.38 16.22
CA VAL A 117 3.71 -10.82 15.90
C VAL A 117 3.11 -11.57 14.72
N LEU A 118 3.87 -11.75 13.63
CA LEU A 118 3.41 -12.52 12.46
C LEU A 118 3.09 -13.98 12.81
N GLN A 119 3.98 -14.65 13.55
CA GLN A 119 3.77 -16.05 13.94
C GLN A 119 2.49 -16.24 14.76
N LYS A 120 2.30 -15.42 15.81
CA LYS A 120 1.12 -15.46 16.67
C LYS A 120 -0.16 -15.09 15.91
N SER A 121 -0.07 -14.16 14.97
CA SER A 121 -1.20 -13.80 14.10
C SER A 121 -1.65 -15.00 13.25
N VAL A 122 -0.70 -15.74 12.67
CA VAL A 122 -1.02 -16.95 11.89
C VAL A 122 -1.65 -18.03 12.76
N ASP A 123 -1.12 -18.25 13.96
CA ASP A 123 -1.67 -19.24 14.89
C ASP A 123 -3.09 -18.87 15.32
N TYR A 124 -3.34 -17.59 15.62
CA TYR A 124 -4.68 -17.10 15.96
C TYR A 124 -5.68 -17.27 14.81
N ILE A 125 -5.28 -17.02 13.56
CA ILE A 125 -6.14 -17.28 12.39
C ILE A 125 -6.52 -18.76 12.30
N ARG A 126 -5.57 -19.67 12.56
CA ARG A 126 -5.85 -21.12 12.53
C ARG A 126 -6.88 -21.51 13.59
N ASP A 127 -6.78 -20.94 14.78
CA ASP A 127 -7.71 -21.23 15.86
C ASP A 127 -9.10 -20.65 15.59
N LEU A 128 -9.19 -19.41 15.08
CA LEU A 128 -10.47 -18.84 14.62
C LEU A 128 -11.15 -19.68 13.53
N VAL A 129 -10.38 -20.27 12.61
CA VAL A 129 -10.92 -21.16 11.58
C VAL A 129 -11.50 -22.43 12.21
N LYS A 130 -10.77 -23.05 13.15
CA LYS A 130 -11.26 -24.24 13.87
C LYS A 130 -12.53 -23.93 14.65
N ASP A 131 -12.55 -22.83 15.39
CA ASP A 131 -13.71 -22.41 16.19
C ASP A 131 -14.92 -22.16 15.30
N LYS A 132 -14.73 -21.45 14.18
CA LYS A 132 -15.78 -21.21 13.18
C LYS A 132 -16.32 -22.51 12.59
N ASP A 133 -15.47 -23.50 12.32
CA ASP A 133 -15.92 -24.79 11.78
C ASP A 133 -16.65 -25.64 12.85
N GLY A 134 -16.17 -25.65 14.09
CA GLY A 134 -16.86 -26.31 15.21
C GLY A 134 -18.22 -25.66 15.51
N LEU A 135 -18.34 -24.34 15.44
CA LEU A 135 -19.61 -23.64 15.61
C LEU A 135 -20.60 -23.99 14.49
N LYS A 136 -20.12 -24.12 13.25
CA LYS A 136 -20.96 -24.55 12.11
C LYS A 136 -21.46 -25.98 12.27
N GLU A 137 -20.61 -26.88 12.74
CA GLU A 137 -21.01 -28.25 13.05
C GLU A 137 -22.07 -28.27 14.15
N ARG A 138 -21.87 -27.49 15.22
CA ARG A 138 -22.84 -27.39 16.30
C ARG A 138 -24.18 -26.83 15.85
N VAL A 139 -24.18 -25.83 14.97
CA VAL A 139 -25.41 -25.32 14.35
C VAL A 139 -26.12 -26.39 13.54
N ARG A 140 -25.40 -27.18 12.73
CA ARG A 140 -25.99 -28.28 11.95
C ARG A 140 -26.59 -29.37 12.83
N GLU A 141 -25.91 -29.75 13.91
CA GLU A 141 -26.43 -30.72 14.87
C GLU A 141 -27.73 -30.24 15.50
N LEU A 142 -27.77 -28.97 15.93
CA LEU A 142 -28.96 -28.38 16.53
C LEU A 142 -30.11 -28.27 15.51
N GLN A 143 -29.82 -27.91 14.26
CA GLN A 143 -30.82 -27.89 13.18
C GLN A 143 -31.40 -29.28 12.89
N ALA A 144 -30.55 -30.31 12.87
CA ALA A 144 -30.99 -31.69 12.71
C ALA A 144 -31.85 -32.16 13.90
N LEU A 145 -31.50 -31.76 15.13
CA LEU A 145 -32.30 -32.05 16.33
C LEU A 145 -33.66 -31.33 16.34
N LEU A 146 -33.71 -30.10 15.81
CA LEU A 146 -34.96 -29.35 15.70
C LEU A 146 -35.86 -29.84 14.55
N GLY A 147 -35.38 -30.75 13.70
CA GLY A 147 -36.12 -31.28 12.56
C GLY A 147 -36.30 -30.26 11.43
N GLU A 148 -35.49 -29.21 11.38
CA GLU A 148 -35.51 -28.20 10.32
C GLU A 148 -34.71 -28.63 9.07
N LEU A 149 -34.18 -29.86 9.07
CA LEU A 149 -33.41 -30.47 8.00
C LEU A 149 -33.93 -31.87 7.65
#